data_AF-A0A7Y4L7T0-F1
#
_entry.id   AF-A0A7Y4L7T0-F1
#
_cell.length_a   1.000
_cell.length_b   1.000
_cell.length_c   1.000
_cell.angle_alpha   90.00
_cell.angle_beta   90.00
_cell.angle_gamma   90.00
#
_symmetry.space_group_name_H-M   'P 1'
#
loop_
_entity.id
_entity.type
_entity.pdbx_description
1 polymer ?
#
loop_
_entity_poly.entity_id
_entity_poly.type
_entity_poly.pdbx_seq_one_letter_code
_entity_poly.pdbx_strand_id
1 'polypeptide(L)'
;MRITEAAKRLGTTPRMLRYRETLGLLPHSRAGSQRQYDERDLAAVQLALDLERRYDVTPAALAFALRALAEPSVAADLRNLGYRTGKLTTPPTQSQIDRERALQWLGRSGVLPPKPR
;
A
#
# COMPACT_ATOMS: atom_id res chain seq x y z
N MET A 1 -17.35 -19.60 -5.86
CA MET A 1 -18.20 -18.94 -6.88
C MET A 1 -17.47 -18.83 -8.21
N ARG A 2 -18.13 -18.97 -9.38
CA ARG A 2 -17.48 -18.82 -10.71
C ARG A 2 -17.26 -17.34 -11.07
N ILE A 3 -16.34 -17.05 -12.00
CA ILE A 3 -15.99 -15.68 -12.41
C ILE A 3 -17.20 -14.85 -12.89
N THR A 4 -18.15 -15.46 -13.59
CA THR A 4 -19.35 -14.79 -14.10
C THR A 4 -20.26 -14.34 -12.96
N GLU A 5 -20.44 -15.19 -11.96
CA GLU A 5 -21.24 -14.88 -10.77
C GLU A 5 -20.54 -13.84 -9.87
N ALA A 6 -19.22 -13.95 -9.72
CA ALA A 6 -18.41 -12.94 -9.03
C ALA A 6 -18.55 -11.56 -9.68
N ALA A 7 -18.45 -11.52 -11.02
CA ALA A 7 -18.57 -10.28 -11.78
C ALA A 7 -19.94 -9.62 -11.59
N LYS A 8 -21.02 -10.41 -11.70
CA LYS A 8 -22.40 -9.93 -11.46
C LYS A 8 -22.56 -9.34 -10.05
N ARG A 9 -22.10 -10.06 -9.02
CA ARG A 9 -22.25 -9.64 -7.62
C ARG A 9 -21.47 -8.36 -7.31
N LEU A 10 -20.33 -8.16 -7.95
CA LEU A 10 -19.48 -6.98 -7.78
C LEU A 10 -19.84 -5.82 -8.74
N GLY A 11 -20.88 -5.98 -9.57
CA GLY A 11 -21.25 -4.98 -10.57
C GLY A 11 -20.15 -4.70 -11.59
N THR A 12 -19.31 -5.68 -11.90
CA THR A 12 -18.16 -5.56 -12.82
C THR A 12 -18.23 -6.59 -13.94
N THR A 13 -17.27 -6.55 -14.86
CA THR A 13 -17.19 -7.52 -15.95
C THR A 13 -16.21 -8.66 -15.63
N PRO A 14 -16.44 -9.89 -16.13
CA PRO A 14 -15.47 -10.99 -16.00
C PRO A 14 -14.08 -10.62 -16.52
N ARG A 15 -14.00 -9.83 -17.60
CA ARG A 15 -12.73 -9.32 -18.15
C ARG A 15 -12.00 -8.43 -17.15
N MET A 16 -12.72 -7.55 -16.45
CA MET A 16 -12.14 -6.68 -15.43
C MET A 16 -11.63 -7.48 -14.23
N LEU A 17 -12.35 -8.52 -13.79
CA LEU A 17 -11.85 -9.41 -12.73
C LEU A 17 -10.55 -10.10 -13.13
N ARG A 18 -10.44 -10.62 -14.36
CA ARG A 18 -9.18 -11.19 -14.86
C ARG A 18 -8.05 -10.17 -14.90
N TYR A 19 -8.33 -8.96 -15.36
CA TYR A 19 -7.33 -7.89 -15.38
C TYR A 19 -6.79 -7.59 -13.98
N ARG A 20 -7.67 -7.54 -12.98
CA ARG A 20 -7.29 -7.35 -11.56
C ARG A 20 -6.44 -8.50 -11.02
N GLU A 21 -6.74 -9.73 -11.41
CA GLU A 21 -5.90 -10.89 -11.06
C GLU A 21 -4.50 -10.77 -11.67
N THR A 22 -4.40 -10.39 -12.94
CA THR A 22 -3.10 -10.20 -13.59
C THR A 22 -2.26 -9.10 -12.95
N LEU A 23 -2.91 -8.12 -12.31
CA LEU A 23 -2.25 -7.07 -11.54
C LEU A 23 -1.87 -7.49 -10.11
N GLY A 24 -2.27 -8.68 -9.64
CA GLY A 24 -2.02 -9.13 -8.28
C GLY A 24 -2.93 -8.48 -7.23
N LEU A 25 -4.05 -7.87 -7.62
CA LEU A 25 -5.06 -7.32 -6.69
C LEU A 25 -5.94 -8.40 -6.04
N LEU A 26 -5.75 -9.65 -6.46
CA LEU A 26 -6.42 -10.84 -5.96
C LEU A 26 -5.34 -11.89 -5.65
N PRO A 27 -5.51 -12.70 -4.59
CA PRO A 27 -4.59 -13.79 -4.33
C PRO A 27 -4.56 -14.77 -5.52
N HIS A 28 -3.36 -15.21 -5.87
CA HIS A 28 -3.14 -16.16 -6.97
C HIS A 28 -3.94 -17.44 -6.67
N SER A 29 -4.85 -17.81 -7.57
CA SER A 29 -5.57 -19.09 -7.44
C SER A 29 -4.61 -20.24 -7.71
N ARG A 30 -4.72 -21.30 -6.91
CA ARG A 30 -3.96 -22.54 -7.10
C ARG A 30 -4.24 -23.08 -8.51
N ALA A 31 -3.20 -23.42 -9.26
CA ALA A 31 -3.32 -23.94 -10.62
C ALA A 31 -4.04 -25.29 -10.64
N GLY A 32 -4.98 -25.49 -11.58
CA GLY A 32 -5.52 -26.83 -11.90
C GLY A 32 -7.03 -26.95 -12.16
N SER A 33 -7.87 -25.97 -11.83
CA SER A 33 -9.29 -25.98 -12.23
C SER A 33 -9.85 -24.55 -12.41
N GLN A 34 -11.04 -24.42 -12.99
CA GLN A 34 -11.72 -23.12 -13.13
C GLN A 34 -11.66 -22.34 -11.81
N ARG A 35 -11.09 -21.12 -11.84
CA ARG A 35 -10.90 -20.29 -10.64
C ARG A 35 -12.22 -20.13 -9.89
N GLN A 36 -12.20 -20.49 -8.62
CA GLN A 36 -13.30 -20.25 -7.71
C GLN A 36 -12.97 -19.05 -6.83
N TYR A 37 -13.90 -18.10 -6.77
CA TYR A 37 -13.85 -16.93 -5.91
C TYR A 37 -14.59 -17.27 -4.63
N ASP A 38 -13.94 -17.07 -3.48
CA ASP A 38 -14.58 -17.14 -2.17
C ASP A 38 -15.04 -15.76 -1.71
N GLU A 39 -15.68 -15.68 -0.54
CA GLU A 39 -16.16 -14.39 0.00
C GLU A 39 -15.00 -13.42 0.30
N ARG A 40 -13.83 -13.95 0.67
CA ARG A 40 -12.64 -13.15 0.98
C ARG A 40 -12.08 -12.49 -0.27
N ASP A 41 -12.07 -13.20 -1.39
CA ASP A 41 -11.71 -12.66 -2.71
C ASP A 41 -12.64 -11.52 -3.10
N LEU A 42 -13.96 -11.68 -2.90
CA LEU A 42 -14.92 -10.63 -3.22
C LEU A 42 -14.75 -9.40 -2.35
N ALA A 43 -14.54 -9.60 -1.04
CA ALA A 43 -14.30 -8.49 -0.12
C ALA A 43 -13.04 -7.71 -0.50
N ALA A 44 -11.98 -8.40 -0.93
CA ALA A 44 -10.75 -7.76 -1.42
C ALA A 44 -10.99 -6.94 -2.69
N VAL A 45 -11.76 -7.48 -3.66
CA VAL A 45 -12.09 -6.73 -4.90
C VAL A 45 -12.98 -5.55 -4.61
N GLN A 46 -13.96 -5.70 -3.72
CA GLN A 46 -14.84 -4.61 -3.31
C GLN A 46 -14.04 -3.48 -2.69
N LEU A 47 -13.11 -3.80 -1.77
CA LEU A 47 -12.20 -2.81 -1.20
C LEU A 47 -11.35 -2.12 -2.27
N ALA A 48 -10.81 -2.88 -3.23
CA ALA A 48 -10.02 -2.31 -4.33
C ALA A 48 -10.85 -1.32 -5.16
N LEU A 49 -12.09 -1.67 -5.53
CA LEU A 49 -13.02 -0.79 -6.23
C LEU A 49 -13.34 0.48 -5.45
N ASP A 50 -13.48 0.37 -4.13
CA ASP A 50 -13.77 1.51 -3.28
C ASP A 50 -12.58 2.45 -3.13
N LEU A 51 -11.35 1.91 -3.07
CA LEU A 51 -10.12 2.72 -3.06
C LEU A 51 -9.91 3.43 -4.40
N GLU A 52 -10.14 2.74 -5.52
CA GLU A 52 -10.05 3.35 -6.85
C GLU A 52 -11.00 4.52 -7.00
N ARG A 53 -12.27 4.35 -6.60
CA ARG A 53 -13.26 5.42 -6.65
C ARG A 53 -12.92 6.56 -5.70
N ARG A 54 -12.46 6.25 -4.49
CA ARG A 54 -12.15 7.25 -3.45
C ARG A 54 -10.97 8.13 -3.81
N TYR A 55 -9.93 7.55 -4.39
CA TYR A 55 -8.68 8.23 -4.71
C TYR A 55 -8.55 8.61 -6.19
N ASP A 56 -9.57 8.30 -7.00
CA ASP A 56 -9.56 8.49 -8.45
C ASP A 56 -8.31 7.89 -9.11
N VAL A 57 -8.01 6.64 -8.76
CA VAL A 57 -6.83 5.91 -9.25
C VAL A 57 -7.20 4.74 -10.12
N THR A 58 -6.31 4.41 -11.06
CA THR A 58 -6.48 3.23 -11.90
C THR A 58 -6.16 1.94 -11.13
N PRO A 59 -6.67 0.77 -11.58
CA PRO A 59 -6.32 -0.51 -10.97
C PRO A 59 -4.81 -0.78 -10.97
N ALA A 60 -4.11 -0.37 -12.03
CA ALA A 60 -2.66 -0.53 -12.13
C ALA A 60 -1.91 0.34 -11.11
N ALA A 61 -2.36 1.57 -10.88
CA ALA A 61 -1.79 2.44 -9.86
C ALA A 61 -1.99 1.87 -8.45
N LEU A 62 -3.18 1.34 -8.16
CA LEU A 62 -3.46 0.68 -6.88
C LEU A 62 -2.59 -0.57 -6.68
N ALA A 63 -2.45 -1.39 -7.73
CA ALA A 63 -1.59 -2.58 -7.69
C ALA A 63 -0.12 -2.21 -7.44
N PHE A 64 0.37 -1.16 -8.12
CA PHE A 64 1.71 -0.66 -7.90
C PHE A 64 1.91 -0.10 -6.48
N ALA A 65 0.90 0.58 -5.92
CA ALA A 65 0.95 1.03 -4.53
C ALA A 65 1.05 -0.15 -3.54
N LEU A 66 0.28 -1.21 -3.73
CA LEU A 66 0.40 -2.44 -2.92
C LEU A 66 1.79 -3.08 -3.08
N ARG A 67 2.31 -3.10 -4.31
CA ARG A 67 3.67 -3.59 -4.58
C ARG A 67 4.72 -2.77 -3.83
N ALA A 68 4.59 -1.44 -3.81
CA ALA A 68 5.48 -0.58 -3.05
C ALA A 68 5.41 -0.82 -1.53
N LEU A 69 4.26 -1.25 -0.99
CA LEU A 69 4.13 -1.64 0.41
C LEU A 69 4.74 -3.03 0.70
N ALA A 70 4.71 -3.94 -0.27
CA ALA A 70 5.22 -5.30 -0.13
C ALA A 70 6.73 -5.44 -0.41
N GLU A 71 7.27 -4.65 -1.34
CA GLU A 71 8.68 -4.71 -1.78
C GLU A 71 9.47 -3.52 -1.22
N PRO A 72 10.40 -3.74 -0.26
CA PRO A 72 11.16 -2.65 0.37
C PRO A 72 12.03 -1.84 -0.61
N SER A 73 12.52 -2.48 -1.68
CA SER A 73 13.30 -1.82 -2.74
C SER A 73 12.45 -0.79 -3.49
N VAL A 74 11.24 -1.19 -3.91
CA VAL A 74 10.29 -0.29 -4.60
C VAL A 74 9.92 0.89 -3.69
N ALA A 75 9.70 0.64 -2.39
CA ALA A 75 9.45 1.71 -1.42
C ALA A 75 10.61 2.71 -1.32
N ALA A 76 11.85 2.23 -1.30
CA ALA A 76 13.04 3.07 -1.22
C ALA A 76 13.19 3.97 -2.46
N ASP A 77 12.97 3.41 -3.65
CA ASP A 77 13.04 4.14 -4.91
C ASP A 77 11.95 5.22 -4.99
N LEU A 78 10.71 4.90 -4.60
CA LEU A 78 9.62 5.88 -4.56
C LEU A 78 9.86 6.99 -3.53
N ARG A 79 10.49 6.68 -2.38
CA ARG A 79 10.88 7.71 -1.41
C ARG A 79 11.94 8.65 -2.01
N ASN A 80 12.95 8.10 -2.69
CA ASN A 80 13.97 8.90 -3.39
C ASN A 80 13.32 9.83 -4.43
N LEU A 81 12.39 9.30 -5.24
CA LEU A 81 11.60 10.10 -6.17
C LEU A 81 10.78 11.17 -5.43
N GLY A 82 10.14 10.81 -4.32
CA GLY A 82 9.36 11.72 -3.49
C GLY A 82 10.17 12.89 -2.94
N TYR A 83 11.43 12.65 -2.54
CA TYR A 83 12.34 13.72 -2.12
C TYR A 83 12.76 14.61 -3.28
N ARG A 84 13.11 14.02 -4.43
CA ARG A 84 13.50 14.79 -5.63
C ARG A 84 12.38 15.64 -6.20
N THR A 85 11.14 15.18 -6.07
CA THR A 85 9.93 15.91 -6.51
C THR A 85 9.39 16.87 -5.46
N GLY A 86 9.98 16.91 -4.26
CA GLY A 86 9.52 17.74 -3.14
C GLY A 86 8.16 17.31 -2.55
N LYS A 87 7.65 16.12 -2.91
CA LYS A 87 6.39 15.57 -2.40
C LYS A 87 6.54 14.95 -1.02
N LEU A 88 7.73 14.48 -0.69
CA LEU A 88 8.10 14.06 0.64
C LEU A 88 9.11 15.07 1.20
N THR A 89 8.87 15.54 2.41
CA THR A 89 9.90 16.23 3.17
C THR A 89 10.96 15.21 3.56
N THR A 90 12.24 15.56 3.38
CA THR A 90 13.41 14.78 3.81
C THR A 90 13.12 14.12 5.16
N PRO A 91 13.38 12.81 5.34
CA PRO A 91 13.16 12.20 6.64
C PRO A 91 14.10 12.88 7.62
N PRO A 92 13.68 13.13 8.88
CA PRO A 92 14.57 13.74 9.83
C PRO A 92 15.84 12.90 9.92
N THR A 93 17.00 13.55 9.74
CA THR A 93 18.28 12.86 9.94
C THR A 93 18.34 12.32 11.36
N GLN A 94 19.17 11.29 11.60
CA GLN A 94 19.37 10.74 12.95
C GLN A 94 19.68 11.85 13.97
N SER A 95 20.44 12.88 13.56
CA SER A 95 20.73 14.06 14.36
C SER A 95 19.51 14.94 14.67
N GLN A 96 18.51 15.00 13.79
CA GLN A 96 17.24 15.69 14.04
C GLN A 96 16.36 14.91 15.00
N ILE A 97 16.33 13.58 14.88
CA ILE A 97 15.62 12.70 15.84
C ILE A 97 16.25 12.82 17.24
N ASP A 98 17.57 12.79 17.32
CA ASP A 98 18.30 12.96 18.59
C ASP A 98 18.07 14.36 19.18
N ARG A 99 18.02 15.40 18.33
CA ARG A 99 17.70 16.77 18.74
C ARG A 99 16.27 16.91 19.25
N GLU A 100 15.28 16.35 18.57
CA GLU A 100 13.88 16.37 19.00
C GLU A 100 13.69 15.64 20.33
N ARG A 101 14.34 14.49 20.52
CA ARG A 101 14.38 13.81 21.82
C ARG A 101 15.02 14.72 22.87
N ALA A 102 16.18 15.32 22.60
CA ALA A 102 16.83 16.22 23.55
C ALA A 102 15.96 17.42 23.92
N LEU A 103 15.23 18.01 22.96
CA LEU A 103 14.31 19.12 23.20
C LEU A 103 13.07 18.70 23.99
N GLN A 104 12.50 17.52 23.71
CA GLN A 104 11.40 16.97 24.50
C GLN A 104 11.83 16.67 25.94
N TRP A 105 13.06 16.19 26.14
CA TRP A 105 13.64 16.00 27.46
C TRP A 105 13.84 17.34 28.16
N LEU A 106 14.45 18.33 27.53
CA LEU A 106 14.66 19.67 28.11
C LEU A 106 13.34 20.37 28.49
N GLY A 107 12.30 20.24 27.67
CA GLY A 107 10.97 20.78 27.96
C GLY A 107 10.23 20.06 29.09
N ARG A 108 10.59 18.80 29.41
CA ARG A 108 9.99 18.01 30.50
C ARG A 108 10.80 18.01 31.80
N SER A 109 12.13 18.05 31.74
CA SER A 109 13.01 17.83 32.90
C SER A 109 13.97 18.98 33.18
N GLY A 110 14.18 19.93 32.25
CA GLY A 110 15.20 20.97 32.39
C GLY A 110 16.65 20.46 32.34
N VAL A 111 16.88 19.18 31.99
CA VAL A 111 18.21 18.55 31.95
C VAL A 111 18.39 17.79 30.64
N LEU A 112 19.59 17.90 30.03
CA LEU A 112 19.95 17.22 28.78
C LEU A 112 19.93 15.69 28.95
N PRO A 113 19.48 14.92 27.95
CA PRO A 113 19.50 13.45 28.00
C PRO A 113 20.94 12.91 28.07
N PRO A 114 21.15 11.75 28.73
CA PRO A 114 22.47 11.16 28.85
C PRO A 114 23.02 10.72 27.49
N LYS A 115 24.32 10.96 27.27
CA LYS A 115 25.02 10.64 26.02
C LYS A 115 25.02 9.11 25.79
N PRO A 116 24.59 8.62 24.62
CA PRO A 116 24.67 7.18 24.33
C PRO A 116 26.14 6.74 24.27
N ARG A 117 26.41 5.53 24.78
CA ARG A 117 27.73 4.88 24.76
C ARG A 117 28.06 4.33 23.38
#